data_AF-A0A453IMG5-F1
#
_entry.id   AF-A0A453IMG5-F1
#
_cell.length_a   1.000
_cell.length_b   1.000
_cell.length_c   1.000
_cell.angle_alpha   90.00
_cell.angle_beta   90.00
_cell.angle_gamma   90.00
#
_symmetry.space_group_name_H-M   'P 1'
#
loop_
_entity.id
_entity.type
_entity.pdbx_description
1 polymer ?
#
loop_
_entity_poly.entity_id
_entity_poly.type
_entity_poly.pdbx_seq_one_letter_code
_entity_poly.pdbx_strand_id
1 'polypeptide(L)'
;MSSSDPSLATEAPQAAVTSERKLSPDLQEQLAKPYLARAMAAVDPSHPEGSKGRDTKGMSVLQQHAAFFDRNGDGVIYPWETFQSLRAIGLGSPSAFGTSILLHLVLTYPTQPGMDAFPSALDPYKEHPQGQARERL
;
A
#
# COMPACT_ATOMS: atom_id res chain seq x y z
N MET A 1 22.47 31.53 -22.67
CA MET A 1 22.10 31.78 -21.25
C MET A 1 20.61 31.54 -21.16
N SER A 2 20.18 30.35 -20.72
CA SER A 2 18.76 30.01 -20.65
C SER A 2 18.11 30.84 -19.54
N SER A 3 17.13 31.66 -19.89
CA SER A 3 16.31 32.42 -18.94
C SER A 3 15.57 31.41 -18.05
N SER A 4 15.88 31.40 -16.75
CA SER A 4 15.19 30.58 -15.76
C SER A 4 13.80 31.17 -15.54
N ASP A 5 12.80 30.69 -16.28
CA ASP A 5 11.41 31.06 -16.05
C ASP A 5 11.01 30.59 -14.63
N PRO A 6 10.64 31.50 -13.72
CA PRO A 6 10.29 31.14 -12.35
C PRO A 6 9.07 30.21 -12.28
N SER A 7 8.23 30.16 -13.33
CA SER A 7 7.11 29.23 -13.42
C SER A 7 7.54 27.77 -13.65
N LEU A 8 8.79 27.54 -14.08
CA LEU A 8 9.39 26.23 -14.30
C LEU A 8 10.35 25.81 -13.18
N ALA A 9 10.43 26.59 -12.08
CA ALA A 9 11.27 26.26 -10.94
C ALA A 9 10.76 25.01 -10.21
N THR A 10 11.59 23.98 -10.12
CA THR A 10 11.29 22.71 -9.42
C THR A 10 11.59 22.75 -7.92
N GLU A 11 12.25 23.81 -7.45
CA GLU A 11 12.64 23.99 -6.04
C GLU A 11 12.09 25.31 -5.52
N ALA A 12 11.48 25.29 -4.34
CA ALA A 12 10.95 26.46 -3.66
C ALA A 12 11.92 26.89 -2.55
N PRO A 13 12.55 28.08 -2.61
CA PRO A 13 13.57 28.49 -1.65
C PRO A 13 13.09 28.56 -0.18
N GLN A 14 11.78 28.75 0.02
CA GLN A 14 11.16 28.82 1.35
C GLN A 14 10.71 27.45 1.89
N ALA A 15 10.82 26.38 1.10
CA ALA A 15 10.42 25.03 1.48
C ALA A 15 11.56 24.04 1.19
N ALA A 16 12.47 23.87 2.16
CA ALA A 16 13.64 23.00 2.05
C ALA A 16 13.32 21.56 1.62
N VAL A 17 12.14 21.03 1.97
CA VAL A 17 11.70 19.69 1.54
C VAL A 17 11.67 19.51 0.02
N THR A 18 11.52 20.60 -0.74
CA THR A 18 11.49 20.57 -2.21
C THR A 18 12.88 20.42 -2.83
N SER A 19 13.93 20.93 -2.18
CA SER A 19 15.32 20.74 -2.63
C SER A 19 15.91 19.40 -2.17
N GLU A 20 15.42 18.85 -1.06
CA GLU A 20 15.78 17.51 -0.60
C GLU A 20 15.19 16.40 -1.48
N ARG A 21 13.96 16.60 -2.01
CA ARG A 21 13.28 15.64 -2.88
C ARG A 21 13.40 16.05 -4.35
N LYS A 22 14.63 15.98 -4.87
CA LYS A 22 14.90 16.32 -6.27
C LYS A 22 14.08 15.46 -7.21
N LEU A 23 13.40 16.14 -8.14
CA LEU A 23 12.72 15.48 -9.25
C LEU A 23 13.77 14.93 -10.22
N SER A 24 13.52 13.76 -10.79
CA SER A 24 14.27 13.28 -11.96
C SER A 24 13.68 13.94 -13.21
N PRO A 25 14.36 14.90 -13.85
CA PRO A 25 13.82 15.60 -15.02
C PRO A 25 13.64 14.66 -16.23
N ASP A 26 14.44 13.59 -16.30
CA ASP A 26 14.48 12.67 -17.44
C ASP A 26 13.51 11.47 -17.28
N LEU A 27 12.63 11.52 -16.26
CA LEU A 27 11.73 10.42 -15.93
C LEU A 27 10.73 10.12 -17.06
N GLN A 28 10.33 11.14 -17.81
CA GLN A 28 9.47 10.99 -19.00
C GLN A 28 10.14 10.16 -20.11
N GLU A 29 11.48 10.14 -20.21
CA GLU A 29 12.20 9.38 -21.23
C GLU A 29 12.25 7.88 -20.88
N GLN A 30 12.24 7.57 -19.58
CA GLN A 30 12.38 6.21 -19.07
C GLN A 30 11.02 5.53 -18.83
N LEU A 31 9.96 6.30 -18.57
CA LEU A 31 8.66 5.79 -18.16
C LEU A 31 7.53 6.41 -18.99
N ALA A 32 6.67 5.55 -19.53
CA ALA A 32 5.46 6.01 -20.21
C ALA A 32 4.49 6.68 -19.21
N LYS A 33 4.26 8.00 -19.33
CA LYS A 33 3.36 8.77 -18.46
C LYS A 33 3.70 8.61 -16.96
N PRO A 34 4.84 9.15 -16.48
CA PRO A 34 5.30 8.95 -15.10
C PRO A 34 4.37 9.59 -14.05
N TYR A 35 3.57 10.57 -14.46
CA TYR A 35 2.55 11.21 -13.62
C TYR A 35 1.29 10.35 -13.41
N LEU A 36 1.14 9.25 -14.16
CA LEU A 36 -0.03 8.39 -14.06
C LEU A 36 0.21 7.31 -13.01
N ALA A 37 -0.59 7.34 -11.94
CA ALA A 37 -0.56 6.30 -10.91
C ALA A 37 -1.00 4.95 -11.51
N ARG A 38 -0.16 3.92 -11.40
CA ARG A 38 -0.42 2.57 -11.90
C ARG A 38 -0.83 1.68 -10.74
N ALA A 39 -2.02 1.08 -10.82
CA ALA A 39 -2.56 0.24 -9.74
C ALA A 39 -1.94 -1.16 -9.70
N MET A 40 -1.63 -1.74 -10.87
CA MET A 40 -1.31 -3.16 -11.03
C MET A 40 0.19 -3.45 -11.18
N ALA A 41 0.99 -2.42 -11.46
CA ALA A 41 2.42 -2.55 -11.70
C ALA A 41 3.18 -1.50 -10.88
N ALA A 42 4.11 -1.98 -10.04
CA ALA A 42 5.09 -1.13 -9.38
C ALA A 42 6.21 -0.85 -10.36
N VAL A 43 6.23 0.34 -10.93
CA VAL A 43 7.14 0.67 -12.03
C VAL A 43 8.21 1.65 -11.55
N ASP A 44 9.43 1.38 -11.97
CA ASP A 44 10.64 2.11 -11.63
C ASP A 44 11.49 2.33 -12.90
N PRO A 45 12.38 3.34 -12.97
CA PRO A 45 13.33 3.49 -14.07
C PRO A 45 14.07 2.21 -14.48
N SER A 46 14.43 1.37 -13.51
CA SER A 46 15.12 0.09 -13.77
C SER A 46 14.18 -1.01 -14.30
N HIS A 47 12.89 -0.89 -14.03
CA HIS A 47 11.85 -1.87 -14.37
C HIS A 47 10.60 -1.15 -14.92
N PRO A 48 10.65 -0.63 -16.17
CA PRO A 48 9.62 0.24 -16.76
C PRO A 48 8.26 -0.44 -17.04
N GLU A 49 8.25 -1.78 -17.02
CA GLU A 49 7.02 -2.59 -17.10
C GLU A 49 6.66 -3.28 -15.76
N GLY A 50 7.39 -2.96 -14.69
CA GLY A 50 7.24 -3.62 -13.38
C GLY A 50 7.83 -5.03 -13.34
N SER A 51 7.32 -5.86 -12.44
CA SER A 51 7.79 -7.25 -12.25
C SER A 51 7.45 -8.13 -13.46
N LYS A 52 8.44 -8.52 -14.25
CA LYS A 52 8.26 -9.39 -15.43
C LYS A 52 7.79 -10.79 -15.03
N GLY A 53 6.94 -11.40 -15.87
CA GLY A 53 6.51 -12.79 -15.72
C GLY A 53 5.47 -13.05 -14.62
N ARG A 54 4.89 -12.00 -14.04
CA ARG A 54 3.78 -12.12 -13.08
C ARG A 54 2.47 -11.74 -13.74
N ASP A 55 1.54 -12.68 -13.80
CA ASP A 55 0.15 -12.35 -14.09
C ASP A 55 -0.43 -11.62 -12.88
N THR A 56 -0.80 -10.37 -13.11
CA THR A 56 -1.39 -9.50 -12.09
C THR A 56 -2.82 -9.93 -11.75
N LYS A 57 -3.48 -10.75 -12.58
CA LYS A 57 -4.86 -11.23 -12.40
C LYS A 57 -5.88 -10.12 -12.12
N GLY A 58 -5.62 -8.89 -12.57
CA GLY A 58 -6.46 -7.74 -12.26
C GLY A 58 -6.29 -7.17 -10.83
N MET A 59 -5.35 -7.68 -10.05
CA MET A 59 -5.10 -7.26 -8.67
C MET A 59 -4.16 -6.05 -8.60
N SER A 60 -4.44 -5.13 -7.67
CA SER A 60 -3.51 -4.08 -7.30
C SER A 60 -2.21 -4.65 -6.72
N VAL A 61 -1.13 -3.86 -6.70
CA VAL A 61 0.16 -4.29 -6.11
C VAL A 61 -0.01 -4.71 -4.65
N LEU A 62 -0.87 -4.02 -3.88
CA LEU A 62 -1.13 -4.38 -2.49
C LEU A 62 -1.89 -5.72 -2.38
N GLN A 63 -2.88 -5.95 -3.24
CA GLN A 63 -3.58 -7.23 -3.31
C GLN A 63 -2.67 -8.37 -3.76
N GLN A 64 -1.75 -8.13 -4.69
CA GLN A 64 -0.73 -9.10 -5.08
C GLN A 64 0.21 -9.43 -3.91
N HIS A 65 0.55 -8.44 -3.09
CA HIS A 65 1.32 -8.65 -1.87
C HIS A 65 0.56 -9.53 -0.86
N ALA A 66 -0.72 -9.24 -0.61
CA ALA A 66 -1.55 -10.06 0.27
C ALA A 66 -1.72 -11.49 -0.27
N ALA A 67 -2.02 -11.64 -1.56
CA ALA A 67 -2.17 -12.93 -2.25
C ALA A 67 -0.88 -13.77 -2.30
N PHE A 68 0.28 -13.19 -2.00
CA PHE A 68 1.52 -13.96 -1.85
C PHE A 68 1.55 -14.75 -0.52
N PHE A 69 0.93 -14.20 0.53
CA PHE A 69 0.88 -14.83 1.85
C PHE A 69 -0.38 -15.67 2.04
N ASP A 70 -1.50 -15.27 1.43
CA ASP A 70 -2.75 -16.04 1.33
C ASP A 70 -2.65 -17.03 0.16
N ARG A 71 -2.17 -18.25 0.44
CA ARG A 71 -1.86 -19.23 -0.61
C ARG A 71 -3.09 -20.02 -1.05
N ASN A 72 -4.07 -20.17 -0.17
CA ASN A 72 -5.32 -20.85 -0.45
C ASN A 72 -6.38 -19.91 -1.06
N GLY A 73 -6.22 -18.59 -0.94
CA GLY A 73 -7.07 -17.57 -1.53
C GLY A 73 -8.40 -17.37 -0.79
N ASP A 74 -8.46 -17.72 0.50
CA ASP A 74 -9.68 -17.58 1.32
C ASP A 74 -9.78 -16.21 2.04
N GLY A 75 -8.74 -15.38 1.92
CA GLY A 75 -8.65 -14.06 2.56
C GLY A 75 -8.14 -14.10 4.00
N VAL A 76 -7.76 -15.27 4.52
CA VAL A 76 -7.22 -15.45 5.87
C VAL A 76 -5.81 -16.01 5.79
N ILE A 77 -4.83 -15.24 6.25
CA ILE A 77 -3.43 -15.67 6.25
C ILE A 77 -3.15 -16.49 7.51
N TYR A 78 -2.86 -17.77 7.37
CA TYR A 78 -2.50 -18.64 8.49
C TYR A 78 -0.99 -18.67 8.78
N PRO A 79 -0.57 -18.98 10.03
CA PRO A 79 0.85 -19.10 10.38
C PRO A 79 1.63 -20.09 9.50
N TRP A 80 0.99 -21.19 9.10
CA TRP A 80 1.64 -22.19 8.26
C TRP A 80 1.83 -21.71 6.81
N GLU A 81 0.93 -20.87 6.29
CA GLU A 81 1.09 -20.27 4.96
C GLU A 81 2.16 -19.20 4.95
N THR A 82 2.20 -18.36 5.98
CA THR A 82 3.29 -17.40 6.15
C THR A 82 4.63 -18.09 6.32
N PHE A 83 4.71 -19.22 7.03
CA PHE A 83 5.92 -20.04 7.06
C PHE A 83 6.34 -20.49 5.66
N GLN A 84 5.42 -21.04 4.86
CA GLN A 84 5.71 -21.45 3.48
C GLN A 84 6.15 -20.29 2.59
N SER A 85 5.52 -19.12 2.73
CA SER A 85 5.85 -17.92 1.96
C SER A 85 7.20 -17.34 2.36
N LEU A 86 7.55 -17.34 3.65
CA LEU A 86 8.90 -16.98 4.13
C LEU A 86 9.97 -17.98 3.63
N ARG A 87 9.65 -19.28 3.60
CA ARG A 87 10.50 -20.30 3.01
C ARG A 87 10.69 -20.10 1.50
N ALA A 88 9.65 -19.65 0.80
CA ALA A 88 9.71 -19.35 -0.63
C ALA A 88 10.57 -18.10 -0.95
N ILE A 89 10.67 -17.14 -0.02
CA ILE A 89 11.57 -15.99 -0.14
C ILE A 89 13.04 -16.39 0.11
N GLY A 90 13.29 -17.56 0.72
CA GLY A 90 14.63 -18.07 1.01
C GLY A 90 15.06 -17.94 2.48
N LEU A 91 14.13 -17.65 3.40
CA LEU A 91 14.42 -17.61 4.82
C LEU A 91 14.64 -19.04 5.36
N GLY A 92 15.65 -19.22 6.23
CA GLY A 92 15.95 -20.52 6.84
C GLY A 92 14.80 -21.08 7.69
N SER A 93 14.72 -22.41 7.85
CA SER A 93 13.61 -23.08 8.55
C SER A 93 13.32 -22.54 9.97
N PRO A 94 14.29 -22.40 10.89
CA PRO A 94 13.99 -21.93 12.25
C PRO A 94 13.61 -20.44 12.28
N SER A 95 14.24 -19.60 11.46
CA SER A 95 13.91 -18.17 11.39
C SER A 95 12.54 -17.93 10.75
N ALA A 96 12.20 -18.66 9.68
CA ALA A 96 10.87 -18.60 9.07
C ALA A 96 9.75 -19.00 10.04
N PHE A 97 9.99 -20.01 10.87
CA PHE A 97 9.02 -20.42 11.87
C PHE A 97 8.83 -19.35 12.95
N GLY A 98 9.93 -18.85 13.52
CA GLY A 98 9.89 -17.79 14.53
C GLY A 98 9.22 -16.50 14.03
N THR A 99 9.59 -16.05 12.83
CA THR A 99 8.99 -14.85 12.21
C THR A 99 7.51 -15.05 11.89
N SER A 100 7.10 -16.23 11.43
CA SER A 100 5.67 -16.50 11.18
C SER A 100 4.85 -16.36 12.47
N ILE A 101 5.28 -17.01 13.55
CA ILE A 101 4.58 -16.91 14.84
C ILE A 101 4.56 -15.47 15.34
N LEU A 102 5.69 -14.76 15.28
CA LEU A 102 5.78 -13.36 15.70
C LEU A 102 4.81 -12.46 14.94
N LEU A 103 4.75 -12.60 13.61
CA LEU A 103 3.84 -11.81 12.77
C LEU A 103 2.38 -12.06 13.15
N HIS A 104 1.97 -13.30 13.38
CA HIS A 104 0.58 -13.58 13.76
C HIS A 104 0.28 -13.11 15.17
N LEU A 105 1.19 -13.27 16.14
CA LEU A 105 0.97 -12.75 17.49
C LEU A 105 0.79 -11.23 17.53
N VAL A 106 1.56 -10.50 16.71
CA VAL A 106 1.49 -9.03 16.64
C VAL A 106 0.30 -8.56 15.79
N LEU A 107 -0.01 -9.28 14.70
CA LEU A 107 -0.98 -8.84 13.70
C LEU A 107 -2.38 -9.44 13.83
N THR A 108 -2.61 -10.44 14.69
CA THR A 108 -3.97 -10.98 14.93
C THR A 108 -4.93 -9.87 15.38
N TYR A 109 -4.49 -9.01 16.30
CA TYR A 109 -5.30 -7.92 16.89
C TYR A 109 -5.45 -6.63 16.07
N PRO A 110 -4.75 -6.39 14.96
CA PRO A 110 -5.16 -5.34 14.02
C PRO A 110 -5.95 -5.83 12.81
N THR A 111 -5.98 -7.15 12.53
CA THR A 111 -6.52 -7.68 11.25
C THR A 111 -7.90 -8.34 11.36
N GLN A 112 -8.42 -8.54 12.57
CA GLN A 112 -9.75 -9.12 12.77
C GLN A 112 -10.88 -8.10 12.52
N PRO A 113 -11.82 -8.37 11.60
CA PRO A 113 -12.99 -7.52 11.43
C PRO A 113 -13.91 -7.73 12.64
N GLY A 114 -14.04 -6.71 13.50
CA GLY A 114 -14.96 -6.73 14.66
C GLY A 114 -14.35 -6.46 16.03
N MET A 115 -13.05 -6.14 16.12
CA MET A 115 -12.56 -5.41 17.29
C MET A 115 -12.57 -3.92 16.97
N ASP A 116 -13.55 -3.23 17.51
CA ASP A 116 -13.54 -1.78 17.63
C ASP A 116 -12.35 -1.40 18.52
N ALA A 117 -11.15 -1.30 17.91
CA ALA A 117 -9.95 -0.79 18.57
C ALA A 117 -10.12 0.70 18.94
N PHE A 118 -11.20 1.34 18.45
CA PHE A 118 -11.72 2.60 18.97
C PHE A 118 -12.76 2.32 20.06
N PRO A 119 -12.54 2.77 21.32
CA PRO A 119 -13.65 2.86 22.25
C PRO A 119 -14.75 3.72 21.60
N SER A 120 -15.97 3.18 21.54
CA SER A 120 -17.17 3.81 20.94
C SER A 120 -17.48 5.23 21.49
N ALA A 121 -16.74 5.68 22.51
CA ALA A 121 -16.76 7.01 23.08
C ALA A 121 -16.01 8.07 22.24
N LEU A 122 -15.22 7.70 21.23
CA LEU A 122 -14.40 8.62 20.43
C LEU A 122 -14.69 8.56 18.92
N ASP A 123 -15.83 8.02 18.52
CA ASP A 123 -16.26 8.01 17.12
C ASP A 123 -16.99 9.34 16.79
N PRO A 124 -16.39 10.28 16.03
CA PRO A 124 -17.03 11.53 15.64
C PRO A 124 -18.09 11.34 14.54
N TYR A 125 -18.27 10.13 14.01
CA TYR A 125 -19.21 9.81 12.92
C TYR A 125 -20.44 9.01 13.37
N LYS A 126 -20.69 8.91 14.68
CA LYS A 126 -21.95 8.35 15.18
C LYS A 126 -23.10 9.28 14.79
N GLU A 127 -23.73 8.96 13.67
CA GLU A 127 -24.84 9.70 13.10
C GLU A 127 -25.92 9.93 14.17
N HIS A 128 -26.23 11.20 14.42
CA HIS A 128 -27.44 11.57 15.13
C HIS A 128 -28.64 11.16 14.25
N PRO A 129 -29.62 10.40 14.76
CA PRO A 129 -30.82 10.08 14.00
C PRO A 129 -31.63 11.37 13.75
N GLN A 130 -31.42 11.98 12.59
CA GLN A 130 -32.26 13.04 12.04
C GLN A 130 -33.36 12.39 11.21
N GLY A 131 -34.62 12.64 11.59
CA GLY A 131 -35.75 12.55 10.66
C GLY A 131 -36.79 11.47 10.94
N GLN A 132 -37.41 11.46 12.12
CA GLN A 132 -38.76 10.92 12.28
C GLN A 132 -39.71 12.04 12.72
N ALA A 133 -39.93 13.03 11.86
CA ALA A 133 -40.94 14.06 12.07
C ALA A 133 -41.39 14.64 10.72
N ARG A 134 -42.17 13.87 9.93
CA ARG A 134 -42.99 14.44 8.85
C ARG A 134 -44.01 13.49 8.22
N GLU A 135 -44.65 12.66 9.04
CA GLU A 135 -45.91 12.03 8.66
C GLU A 135 -46.86 12.09 9.83
N ARG A 136 -47.52 13.24 10.04
CA ARG A 136 -48.92 13.39 10.47
C ARG A 136 -49.31 14.87 10.35
N LEU A 137 -50.37 15.10 9.57
CA LEU A 137 -51.12 16.34 9.29
C LEU A 137 -50.56 17.21 8.17
#